data_AF-A0A2N2T3K9-F1
#
_entry.id   AF-A0A2N2T3K9-F1
#
_cell.length_a   1.000
_cell.length_b   1.000
_cell.length_c   1.000
_cell.angle_alpha   90.00
_cell.angle_beta   90.00
_cell.angle_gamma   90.00
#
_symmetry.space_group_name_H-M   'P 1'
#
loop_
_entity.id
_entity.type
_entity.pdbx_description
1 polymer ?
#
loop_
_entity_poly.entity_id
_entity_poly.type
_entity_poly.pdbx_seq_one_letter_code
_entity_poly.pdbx_strand_id
1 'polypeptide(L)'
;MGGCTAARVPADGNGLTPYPLTKSLQAGDIIHLPTGTSMDFAHAIGMIAAAKVIYIGEMHTNLQAHEAQRRVIEALEQRFPGQIAIG
;
A
#
# COMPACT_ATOMS: atom_id res chain seq x y z
N MET A 1 24.40 -32.46 18.68
CA MET A 1 24.03 -31.87 19.98
C MET A 1 23.74 -30.40 19.74
N GLY A 2 22.47 -29.98 19.90
CA GLY A 2 22.01 -28.58 19.99
C GLY A 2 22.05 -27.76 18.70
N GLY A 3 20.99 -27.13 18.21
CA GLY A 3 19.65 -26.89 18.75
C GLY A 3 19.11 -25.69 18.00
N CYS A 4 18.20 -25.91 17.05
CA CYS A 4 17.54 -24.80 16.35
C CYS A 4 16.58 -24.12 17.33
N THR A 5 16.89 -22.87 17.68
CA THR A 5 15.95 -22.03 18.44
C THR A 5 14.74 -21.77 17.55
N ALA A 6 13.59 -22.36 17.88
CA ALA A 6 12.34 -22.01 17.23
C ALA A 6 11.93 -20.63 17.76
N ALA A 7 12.04 -19.60 16.91
CA ALA A 7 11.45 -18.31 17.21
C ALA A 7 9.95 -18.51 17.49
N ARG A 8 9.49 -18.02 18.64
CA ARG A 8 8.07 -18.05 19.01
C ARG A 8 7.31 -17.17 18.02
N VAL A 9 6.46 -17.79 17.20
CA VAL A 9 5.52 -17.13 16.29
C VAL A 9 4.37 -16.56 17.14
N PRO A 10 4.15 -15.23 17.17
CA PRO A 10 2.96 -14.65 17.79
C PRO A 10 1.71 -15.03 16.99
N ALA A 11 0.60 -15.18 17.70
CA ALA A 11 -0.64 -15.77 17.22
C ALA A 11 -1.48 -14.81 16.34
N ASP A 12 -1.07 -14.56 15.09
CA ASP A 12 -1.90 -13.90 14.07
C ASP A 12 -2.19 -14.82 12.85
N GLY A 13 -2.24 -16.12 13.08
CA GLY A 13 -3.15 -17.00 12.33
C GLY A 13 -2.92 -17.22 10.83
N ASN A 14 -1.82 -16.79 10.21
CA ASN A 14 -1.34 -17.44 8.98
C ASN A 14 0.12 -17.09 8.66
N GLY A 15 0.94 -18.13 8.52
CA GLY A 15 2.40 -18.04 8.44
C GLY A 15 2.95 -17.04 7.41
N LEU A 16 4.02 -16.36 7.83
CA LEU A 16 5.00 -15.65 7.02
C LEU A 16 4.41 -14.85 5.85
N THR A 17 3.68 -13.78 6.15
CA THR A 17 3.51 -12.74 5.14
C THR A 17 4.91 -12.20 4.78
N PRO A 18 5.29 -12.08 3.49
CA PRO A 18 6.60 -11.54 3.11
C PRO A 18 6.82 -10.11 3.60
N TYR A 19 5.72 -9.44 4.02
CA TYR A 19 5.70 -8.11 4.58
C TYR A 19 5.07 -8.17 5.98
N PRO A 20 5.80 -7.78 7.04
CA PRO A 20 5.26 -7.77 8.40
C PRO A 20 4.17 -6.69 8.47
N LEU A 21 2.98 -7.01 8.96
CA LEU A 21 1.94 -6.00 9.18
C LEU A 21 1.98 -5.54 10.64
N THR A 22 1.89 -4.23 10.90
CA THR A 22 1.86 -3.71 12.27
C THR A 22 0.47 -3.79 12.92
N LYS A 23 -0.57 -4.07 12.13
CA LYS A 23 -1.97 -4.18 12.58
C LYS A 23 -2.79 -5.07 11.62
N SER A 24 -3.96 -5.51 12.08
CA SER A 24 -4.98 -6.11 11.21
C SER A 24 -5.53 -5.07 10.22
N LEU A 25 -5.71 -5.46 8.96
CA LEU A 25 -6.16 -4.56 7.89
C LEU A 25 -7.66 -4.31 7.95
N GLN A 26 -8.03 -3.05 7.79
CA GLN A 26 -9.39 -2.60 7.60
C GLN A 26 -9.56 -2.00 6.19
N ALA A 27 -10.81 -1.94 5.71
CA ALA A 27 -11.10 -1.30 4.44
C ALA A 27 -10.63 0.16 4.44
N GLY A 28 -9.88 0.55 3.40
CA GLY A 28 -9.31 1.89 3.26
C GLY A 28 -7.95 2.08 3.92
N ASP A 29 -7.41 1.10 4.64
CA ASP A 29 -6.04 1.16 5.14
C ASP A 29 -5.04 1.21 3.99
N ILE A 30 -4.06 2.11 4.09
CA ILE A 30 -2.94 2.21 3.17
C ILE A 30 -1.69 1.79 3.93
N ILE A 31 -0.93 0.84 3.37
CA ILE A 31 0.24 0.24 4.00
C ILE A 31 1.47 0.43 3.11
N HIS A 32 2.57 0.84 3.71
CA HIS A 32 3.88 0.74 3.09
C HIS A 32 4.37 -0.71 3.19
N LEU A 33 4.30 -1.47 2.09
CA LEU A 33 4.64 -2.89 2.10
C LEU A 33 6.04 -3.19 2.67
N PRO A 34 7.12 -2.45 2.32
CA PRO A 34 8.45 -2.76 2.84
C PRO A 34 8.59 -2.68 4.37
N THR A 35 7.85 -1.77 5.04
CA THR A 35 7.96 -1.54 6.49
C THR A 35 6.76 -2.05 7.28
N GLY A 36 5.66 -2.38 6.61
CA GLY A 36 4.42 -2.75 7.29
C GLY A 36 3.62 -1.59 7.89
N THR A 37 4.12 -0.36 7.75
CA THR A 37 3.57 0.79 8.45
C THR A 37 2.34 1.31 7.72
N SER A 38 1.28 1.55 8.49
CA SER A 38 0.09 2.23 7.98
C SER A 38 0.39 3.71 7.75
N MET A 39 -0.18 4.26 6.69
CA MET A 39 -0.12 5.68 6.36
C MET A 39 -1.52 6.20 6.02
N ASP A 40 -1.72 7.51 6.18
CA ASP A 40 -2.87 8.15 5.58
C ASP A 40 -2.65 8.42 4.09
N PHE A 41 -3.73 8.81 3.42
CA PHE A 41 -3.73 9.07 1.99
C PHE A 41 -2.82 10.24 1.60
N ALA A 42 -2.75 11.30 2.39
CA ALA A 42 -1.93 12.47 2.06
C ALA A 42 -0.44 12.14 2.11
N HIS A 43 0.00 11.38 3.12
CA HIS A 43 1.35 10.86 3.22
C HIS A 43 1.67 9.89 2.07
N ALA A 44 0.73 9.03 1.68
CA ALA A 44 0.90 8.12 0.54
C ALA A 44 1.13 8.89 -0.78
N ILE A 45 0.29 9.87 -1.09
CA ILE A 45 0.46 10.75 -2.25
C ILE A 45 1.78 11.54 -2.15
N GLY A 46 2.11 12.00 -0.94
CA GLY A 46 3.39 12.62 -0.58
C GLY A 46 4.58 11.80 -1.07
N MET A 47 4.57 10.52 -0.73
CA MET A 47 5.63 9.55 -1.02
C MET A 47 5.73 9.23 -2.51
N ILE A 48 4.62 8.90 -3.17
CA ILE A 48 4.65 8.45 -4.57
C ILE A 48 4.85 9.59 -5.56
N ALA A 49 4.51 10.83 -5.20
CA ALA A 49 4.67 12.01 -6.06
C ALA A 49 6.12 12.31 -6.46
N ALA A 50 7.11 11.75 -5.76
CA ALA A 50 8.51 11.86 -6.13
C ALA A 50 8.91 10.94 -7.30
N ALA A 51 8.08 9.93 -7.61
CA ALA A 51 8.33 8.99 -8.70
C ALA A 51 7.99 9.61 -10.06
N LYS A 52 8.79 9.29 -11.08
CA LYS A 52 8.52 9.68 -12.47
C LYS A 52 7.41 8.86 -13.14
N VAL A 53 7.24 7.62 -12.68
CA VAL A 53 6.25 6.66 -13.20
C VAL A 53 5.62 5.98 -12.00
N ILE A 54 4.28 5.95 -11.99
CA ILE A 54 3.49 5.35 -10.91
C ILE A 54 2.58 4.30 -11.55
N TYR A 55 2.70 3.04 -11.10
CA TYR A 55 1.80 1.96 -11.51
C TYR A 55 0.66 1.83 -10.49
N ILE A 56 -0.57 1.91 -10.98
CA ILE A 56 -1.78 1.73 -10.16
C ILE A 56 -2.44 0.43 -10.63
N GLY A 57 -2.36 -0.61 -9.81
CA GLY A 57 -3.03 -1.87 -10.08
C GLY A 57 -4.47 -1.81 -9.59
N GLU A 58 -5.40 -2.29 -10.42
CA GLU A 58 -6.81 -2.44 -10.06
C GLU A 58 -7.32 -3.85 -10.33
N MET A 59 -8.41 -4.21 -9.66
CA MET A 59 -9.21 -5.37 -10.03
C MET A 59 -10.39 -4.86 -10.87
N HIS A 60 -10.43 -5.22 -12.15
CA HIS A 60 -11.33 -4.60 -13.15
C HIS A 60 -12.83 -4.68 -12.82
N THR A 61 -13.25 -5.61 -11.95
CA THR A 61 -14.65 -5.77 -11.53
C THR A 61 -14.95 -5.24 -10.14
N ASN A 62 -14.01 -4.53 -9.51
CA ASN A 62 -14.15 -4.02 -8.15
C ASN A 62 -14.31 -2.48 -8.15
N LEU A 63 -15.51 -2.01 -7.82
CA LEU A 63 -15.82 -0.58 -7.71
C LEU A 63 -14.87 0.16 -6.76
N GLN A 64 -14.50 -0.46 -5.64
CA GLN A 64 -13.59 0.14 -4.67
C GLN A 64 -12.16 0.28 -5.21
N ALA A 65 -11.74 -0.61 -6.11
CA ALA A 65 -10.45 -0.49 -6.79
C ALA A 65 -10.46 0.68 -7.78
N HIS A 66 -11.53 0.80 -8.59
CA HIS A 66 -11.75 1.94 -9.49
C HIS A 66 -11.76 3.28 -8.73
N GLU A 67 -12.43 3.33 -7.58
CA GLU A 67 -12.48 4.52 -6.72
C GLU A 67 -11.11 4.88 -6.15
N ALA A 68 -10.33 3.90 -5.70
CA ALA A 68 -8.98 4.11 -5.20
C ALA A 68 -8.06 4.69 -6.30
N GLN A 69 -8.10 4.12 -7.50
CA GLN A 69 -7.36 4.65 -8.65
C GLN A 69 -7.74 6.09 -8.96
N ARG A 70 -9.05 6.38 -9.08
CA ARG A 70 -9.54 7.73 -9.36
C ARG A 70 -9.03 8.74 -8.33
N ARG A 71 -9.11 8.39 -7.04
CA ARG A 71 -8.67 9.26 -5.95
C ARG A 71 -7.18 9.60 -6.02
N VAL A 72 -6.34 8.62 -6.39
CA VAL A 72 -4.90 8.83 -6.59
C VAL A 72 -4.64 9.77 -7.76
N ILE A 73 -5.30 9.56 -8.90
CA ILE A 73 -5.15 10.40 -10.10
C ILE A 73 -5.58 11.84 -9.81
N GLU A 74 -6.74 12.03 -9.19
CA GLU A 74 -7.24 13.37 -8.80
C GLU A 74 -6.26 14.09 -7.88
N ALA A 75 -5.67 13.39 -6.90
CA ALA A 75 -4.69 13.98 -5.99
C ALA A 75 -3.37 14.36 -6.68
N LEU A 76 -2.93 13.56 -7.66
CA LEU A 76 -1.72 13.87 -8.44
C LEU A 76 -1.96 15.05 -9.40
N GLU A 77 -3.12 15.12 -10.06
CA GLU A 77 -3.48 16.25 -10.93
C GLU A 77 -3.60 17.55 -10.12
N GLN A 78 -4.21 17.52 -8.93
CA GLN A 78 -4.26 18.67 -8.04
C GLN A 78 -2.87 19.18 -7.63
N ARG A 79 -1.91 18.27 -7.47
CA ARG A 79 -0.54 18.60 -7.08
C ARG A 79 0.32 19.06 -8.25
N PHE A 80 0.11 18.50 -9.45
CA PHE A 80 0.86 18.79 -10.66
C PHE A 80 -0.08 19.08 -11.85
N PRO A 81 -0.80 20.20 -11.84
CA PRO A 81 -1.83 20.46 -12.84
C PRO A 81 -1.27 20.46 -14.27
N GLY A 82 -1.88 19.68 -15.16
CA GLY A 82 -1.49 19.56 -16.56
C GLY A 82 -0.11 18.95 -16.81
N GLN A 83 0.52 18.36 -15.79
CA GLN A 83 1.89 17.83 -15.85
C GLN A 83 1.96 16.30 -15.71
N ILE A 84 0.81 15.64 -15.58
CA ILE A 84 0.74 14.18 -15.56
C ILE A 84 0.16 13.65 -16.86
N ALA A 85 0.54 12.42 -17.22
CA ALA A 85 -0.04 11.66 -18.32
C ALA A 85 -0.49 10.30 -17.79
N ILE A 86 -1.58 9.77 -18.34
CA ILE A 86 -2.17 8.47 -17.97
C ILE A 86 -2.19 7.62 -19.23
N GLY A 87 -1.82 6.34 -19.11
CA GLY A 87 -1.78 5.37 -20.21
C GLY A 87 -1.79 3.94 -19.73
#